data_AF-A0A3A5MG18-F1
#
_entry.id   AF-A0A3A5MG18-F1
#
_cell.length_a   1.000
_cell.length_b   1.000
_cell.length_c   1.000
_cell.angle_alpha   90.00
_cell.angle_beta   90.00
_cell.angle_gamma   90.00
#
_symmetry.space_group_name_H-M   'P 1'
#
loop_
_entity.id
_entity.type
_entity.pdbx_description
1 polymer ?
#
loop_
_entity_poly.entity_id
_entity_poly.type
_entity_poly.pdbx_seq_one_letter_code
_entity_poly.pdbx_strand_id
1 'polypeptide(L)'
;MMSAHRQGPVRSEAARVAILQATARLFAARGYDHLTMEGIAGEAGVGKQTIYRWWPSKGAVVADCLLDGLLFPEQFALPNTGELREDLATWLRNIFGVLEHPSGEMLMRSLIAAAAENADVGLRLYDSLGTGSTLNARLHEAVSRAELEGDTPVEQVGDALVGAVVMRALSRLPTPAGLPEQLVDAVLGRSATLRP
;
A
#
# COMPACT_ATOMS: atom_id res chain seq x y z
N MET A 1 -33.01 -27.14 31.92
CA MET A 1 -31.79 -27.73 31.34
C MET A 1 -31.33 -26.82 30.20
N MET A 2 -30.65 -25.72 30.53
CA MET A 2 -30.29 -24.67 29.56
C MET A 2 -28.99 -25.06 28.85
N SER A 3 -29.08 -25.34 27.55
CA SER A 3 -27.94 -25.61 26.68
C SER A 3 -27.00 -24.41 26.66
N ALA A 4 -25.78 -24.61 27.15
CA ALA A 4 -24.69 -23.66 27.01
C ALA A 4 -24.36 -23.52 25.52
N HIS A 5 -24.68 -22.36 24.95
CA HIS A 5 -24.25 -21.95 23.64
C HIS A 5 -22.72 -21.83 23.66
N ARG A 6 -22.01 -22.83 23.12
CA ARG A 6 -20.57 -22.76 22.93
C ARG A 6 -20.27 -21.62 21.97
N GLN A 7 -19.85 -20.48 22.51
CA GLN A 7 -19.20 -19.44 21.72
C GLN A 7 -18.00 -20.08 21.04
N GLY A 8 -17.98 -20.06 19.70
CA GLY A 8 -16.92 -20.68 18.90
C GLY A 8 -15.54 -20.13 19.28
N PRO A 9 -14.45 -20.86 18.98
CA PRO A 9 -13.12 -20.51 19.46
C PRO A 9 -12.71 -19.11 18.97
N VAL A 10 -12.47 -18.23 19.95
CA VAL A 10 -11.89 -16.89 19.79
C VAL A 10 -10.67 -16.99 18.89
N ARG A 11 -10.60 -16.12 17.90
CA ARG A 11 -9.45 -16.00 17.00
C ARG A 11 -8.19 -15.72 17.83
N SER A 12 -7.18 -16.61 17.74
CA SER A 12 -5.94 -16.48 18.51
C SER A 12 -5.04 -15.41 17.90
N GLU A 13 -4.83 -14.31 18.62
CA GLU A 13 -3.93 -13.23 18.19
C GLU A 13 -2.48 -13.70 18.04
N ALA A 14 -2.03 -14.62 18.90
CA ALA A 14 -0.71 -15.23 18.78
C ALA A 14 -0.53 -15.96 17.43
N ALA A 15 -1.58 -16.63 16.95
CA ALA A 15 -1.55 -17.27 15.62
C ALA A 15 -1.51 -16.22 14.50
N ARG A 16 -2.28 -15.12 14.62
CA ARG A 16 -2.24 -14.01 13.66
C ARG A 16 -0.83 -13.46 13.51
N VAL A 17 -0.19 -13.10 14.63
CA VAL A 17 1.17 -12.55 14.66
C VAL A 17 2.18 -13.55 14.07
N ALA A 18 2.12 -14.83 14.45
CA ALA A 18 3.02 -15.85 13.91
C ALA A 18 2.90 -15.99 12.39
N ILE A 19 1.68 -15.92 11.86
CA ILE A 19 1.41 -15.97 10.41
C ILE A 19 2.01 -14.74 9.71
N LEU A 20 1.78 -13.53 10.22
CA LEU A 20 2.32 -12.30 9.60
C LEU A 20 3.85 -12.28 9.60
N GLN A 21 4.48 -12.70 10.70
CA GLN A 21 5.94 -12.80 10.78
C GLN A 21 6.51 -13.86 9.82
N ALA A 22 5.86 -15.02 9.72
CA ALA A 22 6.23 -16.06 8.76
C ALA A 22 6.12 -15.56 7.33
N THR A 23 5.03 -14.86 7.00
CA THR A 23 4.82 -14.24 5.70
C THR A 23 5.92 -13.24 5.38
N ALA A 24 6.23 -12.31 6.30
CA ALA A 24 7.28 -11.31 6.10
C ALA A 24 8.66 -11.95 5.88
N ARG A 25 9.02 -12.98 6.66
CA ARG A 25 10.28 -13.72 6.49
C ARG A 25 10.37 -14.41 5.13
N LEU A 26 9.33 -15.14 4.74
CA LEU A 26 9.28 -15.84 3.45
C LEU A 26 9.29 -14.86 2.27
N PHE A 27 8.58 -13.74 2.41
CA PHE A 27 8.56 -12.67 1.44
C PHE A 27 9.97 -12.10 1.23
N ALA A 28 10.66 -11.74 2.31
CA ALA A 28 12.02 -11.20 2.23
C ALA A 28 13.01 -12.21 1.62
N ALA A 29 12.86 -13.50 1.94
CA ALA A 29 13.77 -14.54 1.48
C ALA A 29 13.55 -14.97 0.01
N ARG A 30 12.31 -14.92 -0.49
CA ARG A 30 11.94 -15.57 -1.77
C ARG A 30 11.11 -14.68 -2.71
N GLY A 31 10.71 -13.50 -2.26
CA GLY A 31 9.80 -12.63 -2.99
C GLY A 31 8.35 -13.12 -3.02
N TYR A 32 7.49 -12.30 -3.60
CA TYR A 32 6.04 -12.55 -3.67
C TYR A 32 5.68 -13.79 -4.52
N ASP A 33 6.43 -14.05 -5.59
CA ASP A 33 6.19 -15.10 -6.58
C ASP A 33 6.27 -16.49 -5.96
N HIS A 34 7.26 -16.71 -5.11
CA HIS A 34 7.52 -17.99 -4.45
C HIS A 34 6.80 -18.15 -3.11
N LEU A 35 6.04 -17.14 -2.69
CA LEU A 35 5.22 -17.20 -1.49
C LEU A 35 3.94 -18.03 -1.75
N THR A 36 3.66 -18.99 -0.86
CA THR A 36 2.46 -19.84 -0.92
C THR A 36 1.77 -19.92 0.45
N MET A 37 0.45 -20.14 0.46
CA MET A 37 -0.30 -20.34 1.71
C MET A 37 0.18 -21.57 2.49
N GLU A 38 0.65 -22.59 1.77
CA GLU A 38 1.30 -23.78 2.33
C GLU A 38 2.60 -23.45 3.05
N GLY A 39 3.48 -22.70 2.38
CA GLY A 39 4.76 -22.28 2.93
C GLY A 39 4.57 -21.43 4.18
N ILE A 40 3.63 -20.48 4.14
CA ILE A 40 3.29 -19.64 5.30
C ILE A 40 2.78 -20.50 6.46
N ALA A 41 1.87 -21.45 6.20
CA ALA A 41 1.34 -22.35 7.24
C ALA A 41 2.44 -23.19 7.89
N GLY A 42 3.32 -23.77 7.08
CA GLY A 42 4.46 -24.55 7.56
C GLY A 42 5.43 -23.72 8.40
N GLU A 43 5.82 -22.55 7.93
CA GLU A 43 6.72 -21.63 8.62
C GLU A 43 6.12 -21.07 9.92
N ALA A 44 4.81 -20.79 9.94
CA ALA A 44 4.10 -20.32 11.13
C ALA A 44 3.74 -21.44 12.13
N GLY A 45 3.89 -22.70 11.75
CA GLY A 45 3.52 -23.85 12.58
C GLY A 45 2.00 -23.98 12.79
N VAL A 46 1.18 -23.54 11.83
CA VAL A 46 -0.29 -23.56 11.92
C VAL A 46 -0.90 -24.37 10.78
N GLY A 47 -2.14 -24.83 10.96
CA GLY A 47 -2.90 -25.43 9.85
C GLY A 47 -3.38 -24.37 8.84
N LYS A 48 -3.49 -24.74 7.55
CA LYS A 48 -4.03 -23.85 6.50
C LYS A 48 -5.39 -23.25 6.84
N GLN A 49 -6.29 -24.05 7.43
CA GLN A 49 -7.62 -23.60 7.84
C GLN A 49 -7.53 -22.42 8.81
N THR A 50 -6.50 -22.39 9.66
CA THR A 50 -6.25 -21.28 10.58
C THR A 50 -5.95 -20.01 9.82
N ILE A 51 -5.12 -20.06 8.76
CA ILE A 51 -4.84 -18.90 7.91
C ILE A 51 -6.09 -18.43 7.18
N TYR A 52 -6.81 -19.33 6.51
CA TYR A 52 -7.99 -18.97 5.73
C TYR A 52 -9.16 -18.40 6.56
N ARG A 53 -9.19 -18.64 7.88
CA ARG A 53 -10.14 -17.97 8.78
C ARG A 53 -9.90 -16.48 8.94
N TRP A 54 -8.67 -16.02 8.67
CA TRP A 54 -8.27 -14.62 8.77
C TRP A 54 -8.13 -13.99 7.40
N TRP A 55 -7.47 -14.67 6.46
CA TRP A 55 -7.14 -14.12 5.15
C TRP A 55 -7.63 -15.04 4.04
N PRO A 56 -8.55 -14.57 3.18
CA PRO A 56 -9.12 -15.39 2.11
C PRO A 56 -8.10 -15.70 1.00
N SER A 57 -7.04 -14.89 0.86
CA SER A 57 -6.05 -15.02 -0.21
C SER A 57 -4.64 -14.70 0.26
N LYS A 58 -3.63 -15.11 -0.53
CA LYS A 58 -2.22 -14.73 -0.32
C LYS A 58 -2.05 -13.20 -0.32
N GLY A 59 -2.75 -12.52 -1.23
CA GLY A 59 -2.74 -11.06 -1.32
C GLY A 59 -3.25 -10.41 -0.04
N ALA A 60 -4.29 -10.96 0.60
CA ALA A 60 -4.82 -10.43 1.85
C ALA A 60 -3.84 -10.55 3.03
N VAL A 61 -3.11 -11.66 3.15
CA VAL A 61 -2.07 -11.79 4.21
C VAL A 61 -0.93 -10.80 3.98
N VAL A 62 -0.53 -10.62 2.71
CA VAL A 62 0.55 -9.71 2.33
C VAL A 62 0.14 -8.24 2.50
N ALA A 63 -1.11 -7.89 2.21
CA ALA A 63 -1.69 -6.58 2.51
C ALA A 63 -1.57 -6.29 4.01
N ASP A 64 -1.98 -7.22 4.88
CA ASP A 64 -1.84 -7.04 6.32
C ASP A 64 -0.38 -6.90 6.78
N CYS A 65 0.56 -7.63 6.17
CA CYS A 65 1.99 -7.46 6.47
C CYS A 65 2.49 -6.07 6.06
N LEU A 66 2.04 -5.53 4.93
CA LEU A 66 2.37 -4.17 4.49
C LEU A 66 1.80 -3.14 5.48
N LEU A 67 0.53 -3.29 5.86
CA LEU A 67 -0.17 -2.41 6.79
C LEU A 67 0.44 -2.41 8.20
N ASP A 68 0.93 -3.57 8.66
CA ASP A 68 1.61 -3.71 9.95
C ASP A 68 3.10 -3.27 9.88
N GLY A 69 3.54 -2.70 8.74
CA GLY A 69 4.91 -2.19 8.55
C GLY A 69 5.98 -3.28 8.45
N LEU A 70 5.58 -4.54 8.25
CA LEU A 70 6.48 -5.69 8.16
C LEU A 70 7.12 -5.83 6.77
N LEU A 71 6.62 -5.10 5.76
CA LEU A 71 7.12 -5.10 4.39
C LEU A 71 7.38 -3.68 3.89
N PHE A 72 8.48 -3.52 3.13
CA PHE A 72 8.81 -2.32 2.36
C PHE A 72 8.79 -0.95 3.10
N PRO A 73 9.31 -0.84 4.34
CA PRO A 73 9.22 0.42 5.09
C PRO A 73 9.91 1.61 4.39
N GLU A 74 10.98 1.37 3.63
CA GLU A 74 11.76 2.44 2.99
C GLU A 74 11.28 2.81 1.57
N GLN A 75 10.75 1.85 0.81
CA GLN A 75 10.42 2.07 -0.61
C GLN A 75 9.17 2.95 -0.79
N PHE A 76 8.29 2.97 0.21
CA PHE A 76 7.10 3.82 0.23
C PHE A 76 7.28 5.10 1.06
N ALA A 77 8.48 5.36 1.57
CA ALA A 77 8.77 6.57 2.33
C ALA A 77 8.65 7.80 1.43
N LEU A 78 7.89 8.78 1.90
CA LEU A 78 7.77 10.08 1.24
C LEU A 78 8.85 11.01 1.80
N PRO A 79 9.76 11.55 0.96
CA PRO A 79 10.72 12.54 1.41
C PRO A 79 10.04 13.80 1.96
N ASN A 80 10.72 14.49 2.87
CA ASN A 80 10.30 15.80 3.38
C ASN A 80 11.50 16.75 3.33
N THR A 81 11.92 17.09 2.12
CA THR A 81 13.11 17.94 1.88
C THR A 81 12.79 19.44 1.94
N GLY A 82 11.50 19.79 1.97
CA GLY A 82 11.00 21.16 1.90
C GLY A 82 10.56 21.58 0.50
N GLU A 83 10.81 20.77 -0.53
CA GLU A 83 10.38 21.01 -1.91
C GLU A 83 9.27 20.00 -2.26
N LEU A 84 8.01 20.34 -1.98
CA LEU A 84 6.88 19.39 -2.11
C LEU A 84 6.83 18.70 -3.48
N ARG A 85 6.99 19.45 -4.58
CA ARG A 85 6.89 18.87 -5.93
C ARG A 85 7.96 17.81 -6.17
N GLU A 86 9.19 18.07 -5.72
CA GLU A 86 10.30 17.14 -5.86
C GLU A 86 10.16 15.94 -4.90
N ASP A 87 9.65 16.17 -3.69
CA ASP A 87 9.32 15.11 -2.73
C ASP A 87 8.29 14.13 -3.34
N LEU A 88 7.20 14.65 -3.91
CA LEU A 88 6.15 13.85 -4.55
C LEU A 88 6.65 13.14 -5.82
N ALA A 89 7.44 13.83 -6.65
CA ALA A 89 8.03 13.24 -7.85
C ALA A 89 9.01 12.11 -7.50
N THR A 90 9.82 12.29 -6.46
CA THR A 90 10.73 11.25 -5.95
C THR A 90 9.96 10.04 -5.43
N TRP A 91 8.88 10.27 -4.67
CA TRP A 91 8.01 9.19 -4.19
C TRP A 91 7.36 8.42 -5.33
N LEU A 92 6.81 9.11 -6.33
CA LEU A 92 6.27 8.46 -7.53
C LEU A 92 7.33 7.69 -8.31
N ARG A 93 8.56 8.23 -8.46
CA ARG A 93 9.69 7.53 -9.09
C ARG A 93 9.99 6.21 -8.38
N ASN A 94 10.06 6.23 -7.05
CA ASN A 94 10.33 5.02 -6.27
C ASN A 94 9.23 3.97 -6.48
N ILE A 95 7.96 4.38 -6.44
CA ILE A 95 6.83 3.48 -6.64
C ILE A 95 6.80 2.92 -8.07
N PHE A 96 7.02 3.74 -9.09
CA PHE A 96 7.07 3.24 -10.47
C PHE A 96 8.28 2.32 -10.70
N GLY A 97 9.41 2.57 -10.03
CA GLY A 97 10.56 1.64 -10.05
C GLY A 97 10.23 0.28 -9.47
N VAL A 98 9.36 0.19 -8.45
CA VAL A 98 8.84 -1.11 -7.95
C VAL A 98 8.02 -1.81 -9.03
N LEU A 99 7.20 -1.07 -9.78
CA LEU A 99 6.36 -1.62 -10.85
C LEU A 99 7.14 -2.09 -12.09
N GLU A 100 8.36 -1.59 -12.30
CA GLU A 100 9.24 -2.04 -13.38
C GLU A 100 9.80 -3.45 -13.15
N HIS A 101 9.82 -3.92 -11.90
CA HIS A 101 10.26 -5.27 -11.57
C HIS A 101 9.09 -6.27 -11.61
N PRO A 102 9.21 -7.44 -12.26
CA PRO A 102 8.10 -8.41 -12.39
C PRO A 102 7.45 -8.81 -11.06
N SER A 103 8.26 -8.99 -10.00
CA SER A 103 7.73 -9.34 -8.68
C SER A 103 7.01 -8.18 -7.99
N GLY A 104 7.42 -6.93 -8.23
CA GLY A 104 6.75 -5.74 -7.71
C GLY A 104 5.45 -5.46 -8.44
N GLU A 105 5.42 -5.62 -9.77
CA GLU A 105 4.19 -5.58 -10.56
C GLU A 105 3.17 -6.62 -10.05
N MET A 106 3.61 -7.86 -9.85
CA MET A 106 2.71 -8.93 -9.41
C MET A 106 2.21 -8.73 -7.98
N LEU A 107 3.05 -8.20 -7.08
CA LEU A 107 2.65 -7.79 -5.74
C LEU A 107 1.53 -6.75 -5.81
N MET A 108 1.74 -5.64 -6.52
CA MET A 108 0.77 -4.54 -6.59
C MET A 108 -0.57 -5.00 -7.16
N ARG A 109 -0.55 -5.80 -8.23
CA ARG A 109 -1.76 -6.39 -8.81
C ARG A 109 -2.48 -7.31 -7.85
N SER A 110 -1.76 -8.01 -6.99
CA SER A 110 -2.37 -8.88 -5.98
C SER A 110 -2.99 -8.11 -4.83
N LEU A 111 -2.39 -6.99 -4.42
CA LEU A 111 -3.00 -6.08 -3.45
C LEU A 111 -4.30 -5.48 -4.01
N ILE A 112 -4.29 -5.05 -5.27
CA ILE A 112 -5.50 -4.57 -5.97
C ILE A 112 -6.58 -5.67 -6.03
N ALA A 113 -6.21 -6.89 -6.38
CA ALA A 113 -7.15 -8.01 -6.41
C ALA A 113 -7.72 -8.31 -5.01
N ALA A 114 -6.89 -8.31 -3.97
CA ALA A 114 -7.33 -8.52 -2.59
C ALA A 114 -8.29 -7.42 -2.11
N ALA A 115 -8.03 -6.16 -2.47
CA ALA A 115 -8.92 -5.03 -2.21
C ALA A 115 -10.27 -5.16 -2.94
N ALA A 116 -10.26 -5.62 -4.19
CA ALA A 116 -11.46 -5.82 -4.99
C ALA A 116 -12.32 -7.00 -4.48
N GLU A 117 -11.68 -8.06 -3.97
CA GLU A 117 -12.36 -9.23 -3.41
C GLU A 117 -12.92 -8.98 -2.00
N ASN A 118 -12.31 -8.08 -1.23
CA ASN A 118 -12.69 -7.81 0.15
C ASN A 118 -12.65 -6.31 0.47
N ALA A 119 -13.83 -5.73 0.68
CA ALA A 119 -13.99 -4.31 1.00
C ALA A 119 -13.25 -3.87 2.27
N ASP A 120 -13.11 -4.73 3.29
CA ASP A 120 -12.36 -4.40 4.52
C ASP A 120 -10.86 -4.25 4.22
N VAL A 121 -10.30 -5.16 3.41
CA VAL A 121 -8.91 -5.07 2.94
C VAL A 121 -8.73 -3.81 2.10
N GLY A 122 -9.68 -3.51 1.21
CA GLY A 122 -9.67 -2.31 0.39
C GLY A 122 -9.67 -1.02 1.22
N LEU A 123 -10.54 -0.93 2.24
CA LEU A 123 -10.61 0.23 3.14
C LEU A 123 -9.33 0.41 3.94
N ARG A 124 -8.73 -0.67 4.46
CA ARG A 124 -7.48 -0.59 5.21
C ARG A 124 -6.29 -0.20 4.34
N LEU A 125 -6.22 -0.71 3.11
CA LEU A 125 -5.23 -0.29 2.12
C LEU A 125 -5.43 1.18 1.74
N TYR A 126 -6.67 1.62 1.53
CA TYR A 126 -6.99 3.02 1.28
C TYR A 126 -6.60 3.92 2.45
N ASP A 127 -6.85 3.52 3.70
CA ASP A 127 -6.48 4.34 4.85
C ASP A 127 -4.97 4.45 4.98
N SER A 128 -4.23 3.35 4.81
CA SER A 128 -2.77 3.37 4.94
C SER A 128 -2.03 4.00 3.75
N LEU A 129 -2.58 3.94 2.53
CA LEU A 129 -1.95 4.49 1.31
C LEU A 129 -2.59 5.82 0.85
N GLY A 130 -3.76 6.16 1.38
CA GLY A 130 -4.58 7.34 1.09
C GLY A 130 -4.74 8.21 2.34
N THR A 131 -5.95 8.33 2.91
CA THR A 131 -6.31 9.34 3.94
C THR A 131 -5.44 9.37 5.19
N GLY A 132 -5.04 8.22 5.72
CA GLY A 132 -4.16 8.08 6.88
C GLY A 132 -2.66 7.97 6.54
N SER A 133 -2.30 8.15 5.27
CA SER A 133 -0.93 7.93 4.79
C SER A 133 0.00 9.12 5.04
N THR A 134 1.30 8.84 4.93
CA THR A 134 2.36 9.87 4.90
C THR A 134 2.18 10.87 3.76
N LEU A 135 1.53 10.47 2.65
CA LEU A 135 1.21 11.34 1.53
C LEU A 135 0.23 12.45 1.92
N ASN A 136 -0.92 12.09 2.47
CA ASN A 136 -1.91 13.09 2.87
C ASN A 136 -1.40 13.95 4.03
N ALA A 137 -0.63 13.36 4.96
CA ALA A 137 0.04 14.15 6.01
C ALA A 137 0.98 15.21 5.42
N ARG A 138 1.80 14.87 4.41
CA ARG A 138 2.71 15.81 3.75
C ARG A 138 1.98 16.88 2.95
N LEU A 139 0.87 16.53 2.29
CA LEU A 139 0.03 17.48 1.55
C LEU A 139 -0.66 18.48 2.51
N HIS A 140 -1.20 18.02 3.63
CA HIS A 140 -1.74 18.90 4.67
C HIS A 140 -0.65 19.79 5.29
N GLU A 141 0.55 19.25 5.51
CA GLU A 141 1.69 20.04 5.97
C GLU A 141 2.03 21.15 4.96
N ALA A 142 2.02 20.85 3.66
CA ALA A 142 2.27 21.84 2.62
C ALA A 142 1.21 22.95 2.60
N VAL A 143 -0.07 22.62 2.82
CA VAL A 143 -1.12 23.64 3.03
C VAL A 143 -0.81 24.50 4.26
N SER A 144 -0.41 23.89 5.37
CA SER A 144 -0.09 24.61 6.62
C SER A 144 1.11 25.56 6.48
N ARG A 145 2.04 25.23 5.58
CA ARG A 145 3.24 26.02 5.25
C ARG A 145 3.01 27.02 4.11
N ALA A 146 1.80 27.13 3.56
CA ALA A 146 1.48 27.94 2.38
C ALA A 146 2.30 27.57 1.12
N GLU A 147 2.78 26.32 1.04
CA GLU A 147 3.33 25.73 -0.20
C GLU A 147 2.19 25.36 -1.19
N LEU A 148 0.98 25.15 -0.67
CA LEU A 148 -0.27 24.92 -1.40
C LEU A 148 -1.35 25.92 -0.98
N GLU A 149 -2.33 26.18 -1.85
CA GLU A 149 -3.47 27.03 -1.55
C GLU A 149 -4.35 26.41 -0.46
N GLY A 150 -4.96 27.25 0.40
CA GLY A 150 -5.71 26.81 1.57
C GLY A 150 -6.97 25.99 1.28
N ASP A 151 -7.50 26.10 0.06
CA ASP A 151 -8.66 25.36 -0.45
C ASP A 151 -8.26 24.16 -1.34
N THR A 152 -6.96 23.80 -1.36
CA THR A 152 -6.49 22.63 -2.11
C THR A 152 -7.22 21.37 -1.65
N PRO A 153 -7.84 20.60 -2.57
CA PRO A 153 -8.54 19.36 -2.24
C PRO A 153 -7.54 18.21 -1.99
N VAL A 154 -6.90 18.22 -0.82
CA VAL A 154 -5.76 17.34 -0.45
C VAL A 154 -6.08 15.86 -0.69
N GLU A 155 -7.25 15.39 -0.26
CA GLU A 155 -7.63 13.99 -0.38
C GLU A 155 -7.78 13.59 -1.85
N GLN A 156 -8.37 14.46 -2.68
CA GLN A 156 -8.52 14.19 -4.12
C GLN A 156 -7.17 14.24 -4.85
N VAL A 157 -6.25 15.10 -4.40
CA VAL A 157 -4.86 15.12 -4.89
C VAL A 157 -4.17 13.79 -4.58
N GLY A 158 -4.25 13.32 -3.34
CA GLY A 158 -3.71 12.02 -2.95
C GLY A 158 -4.31 10.86 -3.74
N ASP A 159 -5.64 10.82 -3.86
CA ASP A 159 -6.39 9.81 -4.61
C ASP A 159 -6.00 9.79 -6.09
N ALA A 160 -5.78 10.96 -6.71
CA ALA A 160 -5.35 11.05 -8.10
C ALA A 160 -3.95 10.47 -8.32
N LEU A 161 -3.00 10.75 -7.41
CA LEU A 161 -1.64 10.23 -7.48
C LEU A 161 -1.60 8.70 -7.29
N VAL A 162 -2.28 8.19 -6.25
CA VAL A 162 -2.39 6.75 -6.00
C VAL A 162 -3.16 6.06 -7.12
N GLY A 163 -4.22 6.68 -7.64
CA GLY A 163 -4.98 6.19 -8.78
C GLY A 163 -4.12 6.02 -10.04
N ALA A 164 -3.22 6.98 -10.31
CA ALA A 164 -2.27 6.87 -11.42
C ALA A 164 -1.32 5.67 -11.26
N VAL A 165 -0.84 5.40 -10.04
CA VAL A 165 -0.04 4.21 -9.69
C VAL A 165 -0.82 2.93 -9.94
N VAL A 166 -2.06 2.84 -9.43
CA VAL A 166 -2.94 1.67 -9.62
C VAL A 166 -3.21 1.41 -11.10
N MET A 167 -3.54 2.45 -11.87
CA MET A 167 -3.76 2.33 -13.31
C MET A 167 -2.51 1.87 -14.05
N ARG A 168 -1.32 2.34 -13.64
CA ARG A 168 -0.05 1.88 -14.22
C ARG A 168 0.17 0.39 -13.94
N ALA A 169 -0.04 -0.04 -12.70
CA ALA A 169 0.08 -1.44 -12.29
C ALA A 169 -0.87 -2.38 -13.06
N LEU A 170 -2.07 -1.91 -13.40
CA LEU A 170 -3.04 -2.69 -14.19
C LEU A 170 -2.72 -2.74 -15.68
N SER A 171 -2.23 -1.63 -16.24
CA SER A 171 -1.99 -1.50 -17.70
C SER A 171 -0.75 -2.23 -18.21
N ARG A 172 0.23 -2.49 -17.34
CA ARG A 172 1.57 -3.04 -17.69
C ARG A 172 2.30 -2.26 -18.78
N LEU A 173 1.92 -1.00 -18.96
CA LEU A 173 2.58 -0.12 -19.92
C LEU A 173 3.90 0.38 -19.32
N PRO A 174 4.97 0.47 -20.12
CA PRO A 174 6.20 1.13 -19.69
C PRO A 174 5.91 2.51 -19.11
N THR A 175 6.60 2.86 -18.01
CA THR A 175 6.54 4.18 -17.42
C THR A 175 7.31 5.15 -18.32
N PRO A 176 6.66 6.17 -18.92
CA PRO A 176 7.36 7.17 -19.71
C PRO A 176 8.35 7.95 -18.84
N ALA A 177 9.48 8.35 -19.42
CA ALA A 177 10.41 9.27 -18.76
C ALA A 177 9.69 10.58 -18.40
N GLY A 178 9.91 11.07 -17.18
CA GLY A 178 9.29 12.30 -16.67
C GLY A 178 7.81 12.16 -16.27
N LEU A 179 7.23 10.96 -16.30
CA LEU A 179 5.84 10.75 -15.84
C LEU A 179 5.60 11.24 -14.39
N PRO A 180 6.50 10.98 -13.42
CA PRO A 180 6.33 11.45 -12.04
C PRO A 180 6.10 12.96 -11.95
N GLU A 181 6.97 13.74 -12.59
CA GLU A 181 6.91 15.20 -12.60
C GLU A 181 5.65 15.68 -13.34
N GLN A 182 5.30 15.06 -14.46
CA GLN A 182 4.08 15.38 -15.21
C GLN A 182 2.80 15.10 -14.41
N LEU A 183 2.75 14.03 -13.62
CA LEU A 183 1.61 13.72 -12.76
C LEU A 183 1.48 14.73 -11.62
N VAL A 184 2.59 15.09 -10.98
CA VAL A 184 2.61 16.14 -9.95
C VAL A 184 2.11 17.47 -10.51
N ASP A 185 2.61 17.88 -11.67
CA ASP A 185 2.18 19.11 -12.34
C ASP A 185 0.71 19.07 -12.81
N ALA A 186 0.21 17.90 -13.21
CA ALA A 186 -1.18 17.73 -13.61
C ALA A 186 -2.12 17.86 -12.42
N VAL A 187 -1.74 17.34 -11.25
CA VAL A 187 -2.58 17.30 -10.04
C VAL A 187 -2.50 18.59 -9.24
N LEU A 188 -1.30 19.16 -9.06
CA LEU A 188 -1.09 20.41 -8.31
C LEU A 188 -1.20 21.68 -9.18
N GLY A 189 -1.48 21.52 -10.48
CA GLY A 189 -1.30 22.57 -11.48
C GLY A 189 0.17 22.91 -11.69
N ARG A 190 0.50 23.58 -12.79
CA ARG A 190 1.81 24.20 -12.95
C ARG A 190 1.81 25.52 -12.19
N SER A 191 2.73 25.70 -11.25
CA SER A 191 2.96 27.04 -10.69
C SER A 191 3.25 27.97 -11.86
N ALA A 192 2.33 28.89 -12.15
CA ALA A 192 2.68 30.02 -12.99
C ALA A 192 3.81 30.73 -12.24
N THR A 193 5.03 30.66 -12.77
CA THR A 193 6.07 31.61 -12.36
C THR A 193 5.43 32.99 -12.50
N LEU A 194 5.09 33.62 -11.38
CA LEU A 194 4.88 35.04 -11.31
C LEU A 194 6.21 35.66 -11.76
N ARG A 195 6.32 35.89 -13.06
CA ARG A 195 7.37 36.73 -13.61
C ARG A 195 7.06 38.16 -13.13
N PRO A 196 8.06 38.90 -12.62
CA PRO A 196 7.89 40.28 -12.20
C PRO A 196 7.44 41.18 -13.36
#